data_AF-A0A2T4PRW2-F1
#
_entry.id   AF-A0A2T4PRW2-F1
#
_cell.length_a   1.000
_cell.length_b   1.000
_cell.length_c   1.000
_cell.angle_alpha   90.00
_cell.angle_beta   90.00
_cell.angle_gamma   90.00
#
_symmetry.space_group_name_H-M   'P 1'
#
loop_
_entity.id
_entity.type
_entity.pdbx_description
1 polymer ?
#
loop_
_entity_poly.entity_id
_entity_poly.type
_entity_poly.pdbx_seq_one_letter_code
_entity_poly.pdbx_strand_id
1 'polypeptide(L)'
;MFESIKFTRDVLEEHHTIQELNIEPLNIEYESCYFRLANHTYRSRRAKKTPNKKGYFVVFWVKDKNNKNRPYTYEESADKLIITIMDADKKGQFIIPKEVLLKKHIISHNNIKGKMAMRVYPSWEANLNKTAAQTQNWQQDYFIDLSDSVDSQNLAKLY
;
A
#
# COMPACT_ATOMS: atom_id res chain seq x y z
N MET A 1 2.13 17.48 6.18
CA MET A 1 2.78 16.22 5.74
C MET A 1 2.11 15.06 6.44
N PHE A 2 1.72 14.02 5.70
CA PHE A 2 0.97 12.87 6.23
C PHE A 2 1.78 12.04 7.23
N GLU A 3 1.07 11.42 8.19
CA GLU A 3 1.69 10.60 9.23
C GLU A 3 2.36 9.35 8.66
N SER A 4 1.73 8.69 7.68
CA SER A 4 2.32 7.51 7.00
C SER A 4 3.62 7.85 6.28
N ILE A 5 3.76 9.06 5.73
CA ILE A 5 5.00 9.51 5.09
C ILE A 5 6.09 9.79 6.12
N LYS A 6 5.74 10.45 7.24
CA LYS A 6 6.69 10.64 8.35
C LYS A 6 7.19 9.29 8.86
N PHE A 7 6.26 8.37 9.14
CA PHE A 7 6.58 7.01 9.57
C PHE A 7 7.47 6.26 8.56
N THR A 8 7.20 6.37 7.26
CA THR A 8 8.05 5.77 6.21
C THR A 8 9.47 6.33 6.25
N ARG A 9 9.65 7.63 6.49
CA ARG A 9 10.99 8.21 6.64
C ARG A 9 11.72 7.71 7.88
N ASP A 10 11.01 7.63 9.00
CA ASP A 10 11.59 7.16 10.26
C ASP A 10 12.05 5.71 10.16
N VAL A 11 11.31 4.87 9.41
CA VAL A 11 11.64 3.45 9.18
C VAL A 11 12.83 3.26 8.24
N LEU A 12 13.02 4.13 7.25
CA LEU A 12 14.03 3.97 6.20
C LEU A 12 15.43 4.50 6.57
N GLU A 13 15.60 5.02 7.80
CA GLU A 13 16.84 5.63 8.31
C GLU A 13 17.39 6.78 7.42
N GLU A 14 18.52 7.39 7.82
CA GLU A 14 19.09 8.56 7.13
C GLU A 14 19.56 8.28 5.69
N HIS A 15 19.81 7.02 5.34
CA HIS A 15 20.42 6.65 4.06
C HIS A 15 19.45 6.61 2.88
N HIS A 16 18.14 6.75 3.10
CA HIS A 16 17.12 6.61 2.07
C HIS A 16 16.27 7.88 1.97
N THR A 17 16.68 8.77 1.07
CA THR A 17 16.01 10.06 0.87
C THR A 17 14.79 9.91 -0.03
N ILE A 18 13.61 10.23 0.51
CA ILE A 18 12.38 10.43 -0.30
C ILE A 18 12.55 11.68 -1.16
N GLN A 19 12.51 11.49 -2.47
CA GLN A 19 12.60 12.54 -3.49
C GLN A 19 11.24 12.73 -4.18
N GLU A 20 11.04 13.90 -4.80
CA GLU A 20 9.85 14.19 -5.63
C GLU A 20 8.51 13.89 -4.92
N LEU A 21 8.43 14.17 -3.62
CA LEU A 21 7.20 13.94 -2.84
C LEU A 21 6.06 14.82 -3.36
N ASN A 22 5.04 14.18 -3.90
CA ASN A 22 3.83 14.81 -4.42
C ASN A 22 2.60 14.28 -3.65
N ILE A 23 1.82 15.20 -3.07
CA ILE A 23 0.53 14.85 -2.46
C ILE A 23 -0.52 14.76 -3.58
N GLU A 24 -1.16 13.59 -3.71
CA GLU A 24 -2.19 13.37 -4.71
C GLU A 24 -3.57 13.79 -4.14
N PRO A 25 -4.33 14.70 -4.79
CA PRO A 25 -5.62 15.15 -4.27
C PRO A 25 -6.69 14.05 -4.28
N LEU A 26 -6.60 13.11 -5.22
CA LEU A 26 -7.45 11.92 -5.21
C LEU A 26 -7.03 10.97 -4.11
N ASN A 27 -8.01 10.42 -3.38
CA ASN A 27 -7.80 9.51 -2.26
C ASN A 27 -7.11 10.14 -1.04
N ILE A 28 -7.09 11.47 -0.94
CA ILE A 28 -6.34 12.21 0.11
C ILE A 28 -6.71 11.79 1.54
N GLU A 29 -7.96 11.35 1.76
CA GLU A 29 -8.41 10.80 3.04
C GLU A 29 -7.64 9.54 3.49
N TYR A 30 -6.93 8.90 2.56
CA TYR A 30 -6.05 7.75 2.78
C TYR A 30 -4.57 8.16 2.61
N GLU A 31 -4.24 9.43 2.87
CA GLU A 31 -2.86 9.94 2.86
C GLU A 31 -2.13 9.69 1.53
N SER A 32 -2.84 9.97 0.44
CA SER A 32 -2.43 9.71 -0.93
C SER A 32 -1.20 10.50 -1.34
N CYS A 33 -0.08 9.81 -1.60
CA CYS A 33 1.17 10.43 -2.06
C CYS A 33 1.82 9.59 -3.15
N TYR A 34 2.61 10.27 -3.98
CA TYR A 34 3.56 9.69 -4.92
C TYR A 34 4.95 10.24 -4.60
N PHE A 35 5.98 9.42 -4.69
CA PHE A 35 7.36 9.85 -4.49
C PHE A 35 8.35 8.88 -5.12
N ARG A 36 9.63 9.27 -5.13
CA ARG A 36 10.75 8.42 -5.53
C ARG A 36 11.60 8.07 -4.33
N LEU A 37 12.09 6.84 -4.30
CA LEU A 37 13.12 6.40 -3.36
C LEU A 37 14.13 5.56 -4.15
N ALA A 38 15.40 5.94 -4.08
CA ALA A 38 16.45 5.40 -4.95
C ALA A 38 15.99 5.37 -6.43
N ASN A 39 15.96 4.17 -7.03
CA ASN A 39 15.62 3.99 -8.45
C ASN A 39 14.16 3.61 -8.70
N HIS A 40 13.31 3.59 -7.67
CA HIS A 40 11.92 3.16 -7.78
C HIS A 40 10.95 4.30 -7.50
N THR A 41 9.80 4.22 -8.14
CA THR A 41 8.65 5.08 -7.88
C THR A 41 7.68 4.38 -6.93
N TYR A 42 7.10 5.16 -6.01
CA TYR A 42 6.17 4.65 -5.01
C TYR A 42 4.91 5.49 -5.02
N ARG A 43 3.79 4.81 -4.84
CA ARG A 43 2.53 5.43 -4.45
C ARG A 43 2.19 4.91 -3.07
N SER A 44 1.87 5.78 -2.12
CA SER A 44 1.57 5.39 -0.74
C SER A 44 0.14 5.72 -0.34
N ARG A 45 -0.39 4.92 0.57
CA ARG A 45 -1.68 5.12 1.24
C ARG A 45 -1.58 4.73 2.71
N ARG A 46 -2.40 5.33 3.57
CA ARG A 46 -2.71 4.86 4.91
C ARG A 46 -4.04 4.11 4.90
N ALA A 47 -4.00 2.83 5.27
CA ALA A 47 -5.21 2.02 5.39
C ALA A 47 -5.98 2.36 6.69
N LYS A 48 -7.28 2.12 6.67
CA LYS A 48 -8.18 2.41 7.80
C LYS A 48 -8.79 1.14 8.35
N LYS A 49 -8.78 1.01 9.67
CA LYS A 49 -9.56 -0.02 10.38
C LYS A 49 -11.04 0.31 10.23
N THR A 50 -11.88 -0.71 10.11
CA THR A 50 -13.34 -0.55 10.02
C THR A 50 -14.00 -1.37 11.13
N PRO A 51 -14.99 -0.85 11.87
CA PRO A 51 -15.53 -1.51 13.07
C PRO A 51 -15.99 -2.95 12.86
N ASN A 52 -16.67 -3.23 11.74
CA ASN A 52 -17.41 -4.48 11.55
C ASN A 52 -16.73 -5.48 10.61
N LYS A 53 -15.48 -5.25 10.22
CA LYS A 53 -14.78 -6.12 9.26
C LYS A 53 -13.30 -6.22 9.61
N LYS A 54 -12.79 -7.46 9.64
CA LYS A 54 -11.36 -7.78 9.79
C LYS A 54 -10.51 -7.15 8.67
N GLY A 55 -9.24 -6.94 8.99
CA GLY A 55 -8.28 -6.23 8.13
C GLY A 55 -8.57 -4.74 7.96
N TYR A 56 -7.72 -4.09 7.17
CA TYR A 56 -7.71 -2.64 6.98
C TYR A 56 -8.12 -2.30 5.56
N PHE A 57 -9.04 -1.35 5.40
CA PHE A 57 -9.56 -0.93 4.10
C PHE A 57 -8.71 0.20 3.52
N VAL A 58 -8.44 0.14 2.22
CA VAL A 58 -7.66 1.16 1.50
C VAL A 58 -8.19 1.33 0.08
N VAL A 59 -8.10 2.56 -0.44
CA VAL A 59 -8.54 2.92 -1.79
C VAL A 59 -7.37 3.43 -2.64
N PHE A 60 -7.42 3.15 -3.93
CA PHE A 60 -6.41 3.53 -4.93
C PHE A 60 -7.10 3.63 -6.29
N TRP A 61 -7.68 4.78 -6.58
CA TRP A 61 -8.42 5.00 -7.83
C TRP A 61 -8.12 6.38 -8.40
N VAL A 62 -8.27 6.49 -9.71
CA VAL A 62 -8.14 7.73 -10.49
C VAL A 62 -9.42 8.01 -11.26
N LYS A 63 -9.50 9.19 -11.87
CA LYS A 63 -10.60 9.56 -12.75
C LYS A 63 -10.24 9.31 -14.21
N ASP A 64 -11.21 8.85 -14.99
CA ASP A 64 -11.10 8.84 -16.44
C ASP A 64 -11.43 10.21 -17.05
N LYS A 65 -11.33 10.32 -18.38
CA LYS A 65 -11.67 11.53 -19.14
C LYS A 65 -13.12 12.02 -18.96
N ASN A 66 -14.01 11.14 -18.48
CA ASN A 66 -15.41 11.44 -18.21
C ASN A 66 -15.67 11.68 -16.71
N ASN A 67 -14.62 11.92 -15.92
CA ASN A 67 -14.68 12.17 -14.48
C ASN A 67 -15.19 10.98 -13.64
N LYS A 68 -15.21 9.76 -14.20
CA LYS A 68 -15.64 8.53 -13.51
C LYS A 68 -14.46 7.85 -12.82
N ASN A 69 -14.70 7.31 -11.63
CA ASN A 69 -13.69 6.59 -10.86
C ASN A 69 -13.36 5.26 -11.55
N ARG A 70 -12.06 4.98 -11.68
CA ARG A 70 -11.53 3.73 -12.22
C ARG A 70 -10.24 3.31 -11.51
N PRO A 71 -9.85 2.03 -11.62
CA PRO A 71 -8.52 1.59 -11.21
C PRO A 71 -7.42 2.28 -12.03
N TYR A 72 -6.21 2.28 -11.48
CA TYR A 72 -4.99 2.56 -12.26
C TYR A 72 -4.80 1.52 -13.37
N THR A 73 -4.19 1.92 -14.49
CA THR A 73 -3.64 0.97 -15.46
C THR A 73 -2.23 0.53 -15.05
N TYR A 74 -1.65 -0.44 -15.77
CA TYR A 74 -0.26 -0.83 -15.56
C TYR A 74 0.70 0.34 -15.77
N GLU A 75 0.48 1.15 -16.81
CA GLU A 75 1.35 2.27 -17.21
C GLU A 75 1.29 3.45 -16.25
N GLU A 76 0.15 3.66 -15.59
CA GLU A 76 -0.05 4.74 -14.59
C GLU A 76 0.40 4.34 -13.17
N SER A 77 0.70 3.05 -12.97
CA SER A 77 1.11 2.53 -11.68
C SER A 77 2.57 2.87 -11.39
N ALA A 78 2.84 3.29 -10.15
CA ALA A 78 4.20 3.34 -9.63
C ALA A 78 4.79 1.92 -9.56
N ASP A 79 6.12 1.80 -9.44
CA ASP A 79 6.80 0.50 -9.34
C ASP A 79 6.33 -0.30 -8.11
N LYS A 80 6.06 0.38 -7.00
CA LYS A 80 5.56 -0.22 -5.76
C LYS A 80 4.40 0.58 -5.16
N LEU A 81 3.45 -0.12 -4.56
CA LEU A 81 2.38 0.46 -3.73
C LEU A 81 2.70 0.22 -2.26
N ILE A 82 2.83 1.30 -1.49
CA ILE A 82 2.98 1.23 -0.03
C ILE A 82 1.61 1.41 0.63
N ILE A 83 1.22 0.47 1.49
CA ILE A 83 0.02 0.58 2.32
C ILE A 83 0.45 0.52 3.78
N THR A 84 0.39 1.67 4.45
CA THR A 84 0.78 1.80 5.85
C THR A 84 -0.43 1.54 6.75
N ILE A 85 -0.23 0.75 7.80
CA ILE A 85 -1.15 0.59 8.91
C ILE A 85 -0.55 1.28 10.13
N MET A 86 -1.37 2.09 10.80
CA MET A 86 -1.05 2.70 12.10
C MET A 86 -2.31 2.59 12.96
N ASP A 87 -2.31 1.63 13.87
CA ASP A 87 -3.45 1.24 14.71
C ASP A 87 -2.97 1.03 16.15
N ALA A 88 -2.82 2.15 16.87
CA ALA A 88 -2.22 2.22 18.20
C ALA A 88 -0.79 1.64 18.24
N ASP A 89 -0.59 0.55 18.97
CA ASP A 89 0.65 -0.21 19.10
C ASP A 89 1.01 -0.98 17.81
N LYS A 90 0.04 -1.22 16.93
CA LYS A 90 0.25 -2.00 15.70
C LYS A 90 0.61 -1.10 14.53
N LYS A 91 1.81 -1.28 14.01
CA LYS A 91 2.32 -0.55 12.85
C LYS A 91 2.97 -1.50 11.87
N GLY A 92 2.81 -1.22 10.58
CA GLY A 92 3.38 -2.06 9.55
C GLY A 92 3.08 -1.54 8.17
N GLN A 93 3.79 -2.08 7.18
CA GLN A 93 3.66 -1.66 5.80
C GLN A 93 3.57 -2.85 4.88
N PHE A 94 2.65 -2.77 3.91
CA PHE A 94 2.72 -3.59 2.71
C PHE A 94 3.47 -2.82 1.64
N ILE A 95 4.45 -3.45 1.00
CA ILE A 95 5.21 -2.88 -0.11
C ILE A 95 5.05 -3.81 -1.32
N ILE A 96 4.04 -3.53 -2.14
CA ILE A 96 3.57 -4.47 -3.16
C ILE A 96 4.05 -4.02 -4.55
N PRO A 97 4.89 -4.80 -5.26
CA PRO A 97 5.32 -4.49 -6.62
C PRO A 97 4.17 -4.46 -7.62
N LYS A 98 4.26 -3.62 -8.65
CA LYS A 98 3.23 -3.48 -9.69
C LYS A 98 2.92 -4.78 -10.42
N GLU A 99 3.90 -5.67 -10.59
CA GLU A 99 3.74 -7.00 -11.19
C GLU A 99 2.80 -7.88 -10.35
N VAL A 100 2.88 -7.75 -9.03
CA VAL A 100 2.00 -8.45 -8.09
C VAL A 100 0.61 -7.82 -8.10
N LEU A 101 0.52 -6.49 -8.14
CA LEU A 101 -0.75 -5.79 -8.31
C LEU A 101 -1.47 -6.23 -9.60
N LEU A 102 -0.73 -6.41 -10.68
CA LEU A 102 -1.23 -6.93 -11.96
C LEU A 102 -1.73 -8.38 -11.80
N LYS A 103 -0.88 -9.27 -11.28
CA LYS A 103 -1.20 -10.70 -11.05
C LYS A 103 -2.42 -10.91 -10.14
N LYS A 104 -2.66 -9.99 -9.21
CA LYS A 104 -3.81 -10.02 -8.28
C LYS A 104 -5.02 -9.23 -8.77
N HIS A 105 -5.00 -8.77 -10.03
CA HIS A 105 -6.06 -7.98 -10.68
C HIS A 105 -6.45 -6.73 -9.88
N ILE A 106 -5.46 -6.07 -9.28
CA ILE A 106 -5.62 -4.82 -8.54
C ILE A 106 -5.54 -3.63 -9.50
N ILE A 107 -4.63 -3.68 -10.48
CA ILE A 107 -4.53 -2.69 -11.55
C ILE A 107 -5.07 -3.26 -12.86
N SER A 108 -5.48 -2.38 -13.78
CA SER A 108 -6.08 -2.76 -15.06
C SER A 108 -5.03 -3.04 -16.12
N HIS A 109 -5.29 -4.01 -17.01
CA HIS A 109 -4.41 -4.37 -18.13
C HIS A 109 -5.20 -5.12 -19.21
N ASN A 110 -4.90 -4.90 -20.49
CA ASN A 110 -5.52 -5.58 -21.64
C ASN A 110 -7.04 -5.79 -21.51
N ASN A 111 -7.78 -4.71 -21.24
CA ASN A 111 -9.24 -4.68 -21.02
C ASN A 111 -9.76 -5.40 -19.77
N ILE A 112 -8.90 -5.98 -18.94
CA ILE A 112 -9.28 -6.52 -17.62
C ILE A 112 -9.35 -5.37 -16.63
N LYS A 113 -10.54 -5.16 -16.04
CA LYS A 113 -10.77 -4.12 -15.04
C LYS A 113 -10.13 -4.51 -13.70
N GLY A 114 -9.27 -3.63 -13.18
CA GLY A 114 -8.70 -3.76 -11.84
C GLY A 114 -9.67 -3.42 -10.71
N LYS A 115 -9.13 -3.19 -9.51
CA LYS A 115 -9.87 -2.80 -8.30
C LYS A 115 -9.59 -1.34 -7.95
N MET A 116 -10.56 -0.68 -7.32
CA MET A 116 -10.42 0.70 -6.82
C MET A 116 -10.11 0.75 -5.31
N ALA A 117 -10.25 -0.39 -4.64
CA ALA A 117 -10.04 -0.56 -3.22
C ALA A 117 -9.79 -2.03 -2.89
N MET A 118 -9.15 -2.28 -1.76
CA MET A 118 -9.05 -3.62 -1.20
C MET A 118 -8.94 -3.60 0.32
N ARG A 119 -8.98 -4.79 0.92
CA ARG A 119 -8.55 -4.99 2.29
C ARG A 119 -7.16 -5.60 2.32
N VAL A 120 -6.36 -5.13 3.27
CA VAL A 120 -5.08 -5.73 3.61
C VAL A 120 -5.16 -6.37 4.99
N TYR A 121 -4.49 -7.50 5.15
CA TYR A 121 -4.53 -8.35 6.33
C TYR A 121 -3.09 -8.55 6.84
N PRO A 122 -2.60 -7.72 7.78
CA PRO A 122 -1.26 -7.89 8.35
C PRO A 122 -1.15 -9.23 9.10
N SER A 123 0.08 -9.64 9.42
CA SER A 123 0.36 -10.92 10.09
C SER A 123 -0.42 -11.11 11.40
N TRP A 124 -0.70 -10.02 12.12
CA TRP A 124 -1.47 -10.04 13.37
C TRP A 124 -3.00 -10.18 13.20
N GLU A 125 -3.53 -10.14 11.97
CA GLU A 125 -4.95 -10.42 11.74
C GLU A 125 -5.23 -11.93 11.74
N ALA A 126 -5.83 -12.43 12.82
CA ALA A 126 -6.20 -13.84 12.97
C ALA A 126 -7.71 -14.09 12.81
N ASN A 127 -8.09 -15.38 12.73
CA ASN A 127 -9.48 -15.85 12.60
C ASN A 127 -10.20 -15.27 11.38
N LEU A 128 -9.50 -15.23 10.25
CA LEU A 128 -10.01 -14.75 8.97
C LEU A 128 -10.92 -15.79 8.32
N ASN A 129 -11.97 -15.33 7.61
CA ASN A 129 -12.73 -16.20 6.73
C ASN A 129 -11.86 -16.69 5.55
N LYS A 130 -12.33 -17.71 4.82
CA LYS A 130 -11.56 -18.35 3.74
C LYS A 130 -10.99 -17.36 2.71
N THR A 131 -11.79 -16.40 2.26
CA THR A 131 -11.37 -15.40 1.26
C THR A 131 -10.34 -14.42 1.81
N ALA A 132 -10.51 -13.97 3.05
CA ALA A 132 -9.58 -13.09 3.73
C ALA A 132 -8.25 -13.80 4.02
N ALA A 133 -8.29 -15.05 4.47
CA ALA A 133 -7.09 -15.87 4.68
C ALA A 133 -6.31 -16.09 3.36
N GLN A 134 -6.99 -16.41 2.26
CA GLN A 134 -6.35 -16.50 0.95
C GLN A 134 -5.72 -15.17 0.49
N THR A 135 -6.32 -14.05 0.89
CA THR A 135 -5.78 -12.72 0.60
C THR A 135 -4.55 -12.42 1.46
N GLN A 136 -4.61 -12.71 2.76
CA GLN A 136 -3.49 -12.59 3.68
C GLN A 136 -2.29 -13.43 3.22
N ASN A 137 -2.52 -14.67 2.78
CA ASN A 137 -1.46 -15.61 2.40
C ASN A 137 -0.52 -15.08 1.31
N TRP A 138 -0.99 -14.25 0.38
CA TRP A 138 -0.09 -13.64 -0.60
C TRP A 138 0.40 -12.26 -0.16
N GLN A 139 -0.37 -11.55 0.69
CA GLN A 139 0.02 -10.23 1.18
C GLN A 139 1.18 -10.31 2.18
N GLN A 140 1.27 -11.38 2.96
CA GLN A 140 2.33 -11.57 3.96
C GLN A 140 3.74 -11.56 3.36
N ASP A 141 3.89 -12.01 2.11
CA ASP A 141 5.17 -11.99 1.38
C ASP A 141 5.68 -10.57 1.11
N TYR A 142 4.79 -9.57 1.25
CA TYR A 142 5.03 -8.16 1.00
C TYR A 142 4.80 -7.31 2.25
N PHE A 143 4.65 -7.93 3.42
CA PHE A 143 4.34 -7.26 4.67
C PHE A 143 5.54 -7.25 5.60
N ILE A 144 5.77 -6.10 6.23
CA ILE A 144 6.69 -5.96 7.36
C ILE A 144 5.92 -5.43 8.58
N ASP A 145 6.03 -6.18 9.67
CA ASP A 145 5.59 -5.75 10.99
C ASP A 145 6.64 -4.78 11.55
N LEU A 146 6.17 -3.60 11.94
CA LEU A 146 6.98 -2.48 12.44
C LEU A 146 6.42 -1.99 13.79
N SER A 147 5.71 -2.87 14.50
CA SER A 147 5.18 -2.59 15.83
C SER A 147 6.29 -2.56 16.88
N ASP A 148 7.32 -3.40 16.69
CA ASP A 148 8.51 -3.54 17.54
C ASP A 148 9.81 -3.23 16.77
N SER A 149 10.88 -4.02 16.96
CA SER A 149 12.16 -3.85 16.28
C SER A 149 12.05 -4.08 14.79
N VAL A 150 12.66 -3.19 14.00
CA VAL A 150 12.71 -3.29 12.54
C VAL A 150 13.69 -4.39 12.12
N ASP A 151 13.22 -5.37 11.36
CA ASP A 151 14.10 -6.32 10.66
C ASP A 151 14.69 -5.64 9.42
N SER A 152 15.92 -5.12 9.55
CA SER A 152 16.62 -4.41 8.48
C SER A 152 16.83 -5.27 7.22
N GLN A 153 16.98 -6.59 7.35
CA GLN A 153 17.17 -7.48 6.19
C GLN A 153 15.87 -7.60 5.40
N ASN A 154 14.75 -7.79 6.09
CA ASN A 154 13.44 -7.86 5.45
C ASN A 154 13.03 -6.49 4.87
N LEU A 155 13.34 -5.40 5.58
CA LEU A 155 13.08 -4.05 5.10
C LEU A 155 13.80 -3.77 3.77
N ALA A 156 15.11 -4.05 3.70
CA ALA A 156 15.92 -3.84 2.50
C ALA A 156 15.47 -4.71 1.31
N LYS A 157 14.89 -5.88 1.57
CA LYS A 157 14.34 -6.76 0.53
C LYS A 157 13.04 -6.23 -0.08
N LEU A 158 12.19 -5.59 0.73
CA LEU A 158 10.88 -5.11 0.31
C LEU A 158 10.96 -3.75 -0.40
N TYR A 159 11.78 -2.84 0.13
CA TYR A 159 11.97 -1.50 -0.43
C TYR A 159 12.79 -1.50 -1.72
#